data_AF-A0A2S6M903-F1
#
_entry.id   AF-A0A2S6M903-F1
#
_cell.length_a   1.000
_cell.length_b   1.000
_cell.length_c   1.000
_cell.angle_alpha   90.00
_cell.angle_beta   90.00
_cell.angle_gamma   90.00
#
_symmetry.space_group_name_H-M   'P 1'
#
loop_
_entity.id
_entity.type
_entity.pdbx_description
1 polymer ?
#
loop_
_entity_poly.entity_id
_entity_poly.type
_entity_poly.pdbx_seq_one_letter_code
_entity_poly.pdbx_strand_id
1 'polypeptide(L)'
;MVAHGGTSVAGSFIQTLTMVDVATGWTECLPLLTREGSLVVEAINRAQSLFPWQLRGVDFDNDSAFMNDVVVPWCREQKLEVTRSRAYKKNDQAFVEQKNGAVVRRLMGYGRFDGVETARMMGRLYAAARLYVNFFQPSFKLKEKRREGAKVIKRYHLPSTPYERALTHPKVTAAVKKRLRDQYRSLDPVALLAEIRATQEELGNRVDRRAGQARGLQPARTRLASCQRPRRRSRRRSARPRRSASRVPRTGELVGPIRPEFACRPSSTRILPRSKRGSQSSRS
;
A
#
# COMPACT_ATOMS: atom_id res chain seq x y z
N MET A 1 -0.29 8.55 -3.68
CA MET A 1 -0.42 8.51 -2.20
C MET A 1 -1.55 7.59 -1.77
N VAL A 2 -1.68 7.31 -0.48
CA VAL A 2 -2.83 6.59 0.10
C VAL A 2 -3.54 7.48 1.11
N ALA A 3 -4.79 7.85 0.84
CA ALA A 3 -5.62 8.61 1.76
C ALA A 3 -6.23 7.74 2.86
N HIS A 4 -6.18 8.23 4.11
CA HIS A 4 -6.80 7.61 5.28
C HIS A 4 -7.96 8.45 5.84
N GLY A 5 -8.91 8.80 4.98
CA GLY A 5 -10.11 9.56 5.37
C GLY A 5 -11.24 8.70 5.97
N GLY A 6 -11.16 7.37 5.86
CA GLY A 6 -12.30 6.50 6.18
C GLY A 6 -13.45 6.71 5.20
N THR A 7 -14.68 6.79 5.71
CA THR A 7 -15.90 6.98 4.90
C THR A 7 -16.15 8.42 4.46
N SER A 8 -15.41 9.40 4.99
CA SER A 8 -15.56 10.81 4.67
C SER A 8 -14.20 11.49 4.48
N VAL A 9 -14.04 12.22 3.37
CA VAL A 9 -12.85 13.03 3.07
C VAL A 9 -12.98 14.46 3.58
N ALA A 10 -13.95 14.74 4.45
CA ALA A 10 -14.07 16.06 5.09
C ALA A 10 -12.97 16.28 6.14
N GLY A 11 -12.49 17.52 6.23
CA GLY A 11 -11.45 17.96 7.17
C GLY A 11 -10.07 17.38 6.88
N SER A 12 -9.13 17.65 7.78
CA SER A 12 -7.76 17.14 7.70
C SER A 12 -7.69 15.66 8.09
N PHE A 13 -6.93 14.89 7.33
CA PHE A 13 -6.64 13.49 7.58
C PHE A 13 -5.26 13.13 7.02
N ILE A 14 -4.63 12.14 7.65
CA ILE A 14 -3.30 11.67 7.30
C ILE A 14 -3.34 10.97 5.95
N GLN A 15 -2.30 11.16 5.15
CA GLN A 15 -2.06 10.42 3.93
C GLN A 15 -0.71 9.72 4.01
N THR A 16 -0.53 8.59 3.33
CA THR A 16 0.78 7.96 3.19
C THR A 16 1.38 8.33 1.85
N LEU A 17 2.57 8.93 1.88
CA LEU A 17 3.47 8.98 0.73
C LEU A 17 4.17 7.63 0.59
N THR A 18 4.05 7.01 -0.57
CA THR A 18 4.73 5.76 -0.90
C THR A 18 5.73 6.04 -2.02
N MET A 19 7.00 5.76 -1.79
CA MET A 19 8.06 5.87 -2.78
C MET A 19 8.61 4.49 -3.09
N VAL A 20 8.77 4.17 -4.37
CA VAL A 20 9.23 2.86 -4.82
C VAL A 20 10.36 3.03 -5.83
N ASP A 21 11.51 2.44 -5.57
CA ASP A 21 12.57 2.31 -6.56
C ASP A 21 12.16 1.29 -7.64
N VAL A 22 12.08 1.71 -8.89
CA VAL A 22 11.59 0.86 -9.99
C VAL A 22 12.53 -0.32 -10.29
N ALA A 23 13.84 -0.16 -10.07
CA ALA A 23 14.83 -1.18 -10.39
C ALA A 23 14.76 -2.36 -9.40
N THR A 24 14.68 -2.08 -8.11
CA THR A 24 14.74 -3.06 -7.02
C THR A 24 13.39 -3.32 -6.37
N GLY A 25 12.41 -2.44 -6.54
CA GLY A 25 11.15 -2.47 -5.80
C GLY A 25 11.30 -2.05 -4.33
N TRP A 26 12.41 -1.43 -3.96
CA TRP A 26 12.65 -0.89 -2.61
C TRP A 26 11.57 0.13 -2.29
N THR A 27 10.87 -0.06 -1.17
CA THR A 27 9.68 0.72 -0.83
C THR A 27 9.90 1.47 0.48
N GLU A 28 9.63 2.77 0.48
CA GLU A 28 9.60 3.62 1.68
C GLU A 28 8.21 4.27 1.78
N CYS A 29 7.67 4.30 3.00
CA CYS A 29 6.34 4.85 3.30
C CYS A 29 6.46 5.90 4.40
N LEU A 30 5.89 7.08 4.19
CA LEU A 30 5.92 8.17 5.17
C LEU A 30 4.50 8.73 5.40
N PRO A 31 4.10 8.98 6.65
CA PRO A 31 2.83 9.65 6.92
C PRO A 31 2.97 11.15 6.70
N LEU A 32 1.95 11.74 6.07
CA LEU A 32 1.77 13.16 5.84
C LEU A 32 0.52 13.60 6.61
N LEU A 33 0.62 14.63 7.43
CA LEU A 33 -0.51 15.09 8.25
C LEU A 33 -1.68 15.59 7.41
N THR A 34 -1.36 16.30 6.34
CA THR A 34 -2.29 16.85 5.37
C THR A 34 -1.67 16.76 3.97
N ARG A 35 -2.48 17.05 2.97
CA ARG A 35 -2.05 17.08 1.57
C ARG A 35 -1.55 18.48 1.22
N GLU A 36 -0.33 18.77 1.66
CA GLU A 36 0.34 20.06 1.44
C GLU A 36 1.71 19.85 0.78
N GLY A 37 2.08 20.71 -0.17
CA GLY A 37 3.33 20.59 -0.93
C GLY A 37 4.58 20.66 -0.05
N SER A 38 4.58 21.50 0.99
CA SER A 38 5.68 21.62 1.97
C SER A 38 5.94 20.30 2.71
N LEU A 39 4.88 19.63 3.17
CA LEU A 39 4.96 18.33 3.84
C LEU A 39 5.41 17.22 2.88
N VAL A 40 5.01 17.29 1.61
CA VAL A 40 5.50 16.37 0.57
C VAL A 40 7.00 16.55 0.37
N VAL A 41 7.48 17.79 0.28
CA VAL A 41 8.92 18.11 0.20
C VAL A 41 9.68 17.55 1.40
N GLU A 42 9.21 17.81 2.62
CA GLU A 42 9.83 17.29 3.84
C GLU A 42 9.90 15.76 3.83
N ALA A 43 8.83 15.09 3.40
CA ALA A 43 8.79 13.64 3.33
C ALA A 43 9.71 13.07 2.25
N ILE A 44 9.82 13.71 1.07
CA ILE A 44 10.79 13.30 0.04
C ILE A 44 12.21 13.49 0.56
N ASN A 45 12.50 14.62 1.21
CA ASN A 45 13.80 14.88 1.84
C ASN A 45 14.14 13.79 2.88
N ARG A 46 13.19 13.46 3.74
CA ARG A 46 13.36 12.38 4.71
C ARG A 46 13.59 11.03 4.01
N ALA A 47 12.82 10.72 2.97
CA ALA A 47 12.95 9.48 2.23
C ALA A 47 14.35 9.31 1.61
N GLN A 48 14.97 10.38 1.10
CA GLN A 48 16.34 10.33 0.57
C GLN A 48 17.35 9.75 1.58
N SER A 49 17.18 10.04 2.88
CA SER A 49 18.02 9.47 3.94
C SER A 49 17.73 8.00 4.25
N LEU A 50 16.55 7.50 3.86
CA LEU A 50 16.12 6.12 4.11
C LEU A 50 16.51 5.18 2.97
N PHE A 51 16.56 5.69 1.73
CA PHE A 51 17.04 4.91 0.60
C PHE A 51 18.53 4.60 0.78
N PRO A 52 18.95 3.35 0.50
CA PRO A 52 20.36 2.97 0.61
C PRO A 52 21.24 3.52 -0.53
N TRP A 53 20.67 4.29 -1.46
CA TRP A 53 21.38 4.97 -2.55
C TRP A 53 20.74 6.33 -2.83
N GLN A 54 21.50 7.21 -3.48
CA GLN A 54 21.03 8.53 -3.90
C GLN A 54 19.90 8.42 -4.93
N LEU A 55 18.82 9.17 -4.71
CA LEU A 55 17.74 9.29 -5.69
C LEU A 55 18.23 10.11 -6.90
N ARG A 56 17.89 9.66 -8.11
CA ARG A 56 18.28 10.31 -9.37
C ARG A 56 17.14 11.09 -10.02
N GLY A 57 15.92 10.63 -9.80
CA GLY A 57 14.72 11.24 -10.32
C GLY A 57 13.50 10.74 -9.57
N VAL A 58 12.41 11.47 -9.76
CA VAL A 58 11.10 11.19 -9.20
C VAL A 58 10.08 11.24 -10.34
N ASP A 59 9.28 10.19 -10.43
CA ASP A 59 8.19 10.10 -11.39
C ASP A 59 6.87 10.27 -10.64
N PHE A 60 6.17 11.37 -10.92
CA PHE A 60 4.90 11.69 -10.28
C PHE A 60 3.70 11.35 -11.19
N ASP A 61 2.54 11.12 -10.58
CA ASP A 61 1.27 11.27 -11.28
C ASP A 61 0.93 12.75 -11.48
N ASN A 62 -0.14 13.03 -12.23
CA ASN A 62 -0.63 14.39 -12.45
C ASN A 62 -1.43 14.94 -11.26
N ASP A 63 -1.21 14.40 -10.05
CA ASP A 63 -1.90 14.82 -8.84
C ASP A 63 -1.35 16.17 -8.34
N SER A 64 -2.24 17.08 -7.95
CA SER A 64 -1.91 18.43 -7.49
C SER A 64 -1.04 18.47 -6.21
N ALA A 65 -0.98 17.38 -5.44
CA ALA A 65 -0.09 17.27 -4.30
C ALA A 65 1.40 17.23 -4.70
N PHE A 66 1.70 16.79 -5.92
CA PHE A 66 3.06 16.70 -6.45
C PHE A 66 3.33 17.72 -7.54
N MET A 67 2.35 17.94 -8.44
CA MET A 67 2.48 18.85 -9.56
C MET A 67 2.08 20.27 -9.16
N ASN A 68 2.84 20.86 -8.24
CA ASN A 68 2.68 22.24 -7.75
C ASN A 68 4.01 23.01 -7.77
N ASP A 69 3.90 24.30 -7.49
CA ASP A 69 4.97 25.31 -7.44
C ASP A 69 5.91 25.18 -6.24
N VAL A 70 5.66 24.25 -5.32
CA VAL A 70 6.55 23.96 -4.19
C VAL A 70 7.39 22.72 -4.47
N VAL A 71 6.75 21.60 -4.80
CA VAL A 71 7.40 20.29 -4.91
C VAL A 71 8.30 20.21 -6.14
N VAL A 72 7.82 20.67 -7.30
CA VAL A 72 8.58 20.55 -8.56
C VAL A 72 9.85 21.41 -8.54
N PRO A 73 9.80 22.70 -8.16
CA PRO A 73 11.02 23.51 -8.05
C PRO A 73 12.01 22.93 -7.05
N TRP A 74 11.56 22.53 -5.86
CA TRP A 74 12.43 21.91 -4.86
C TRP A 74 13.13 20.65 -5.39
N CYS A 75 12.41 19.76 -6.08
CA CYS A 75 13.02 18.55 -6.67
C CYS A 75 14.12 18.92 -7.68
N ARG A 76 13.91 19.95 -8.50
CA ARG A 76 14.90 20.42 -9.47
C ARG A 76 16.12 21.04 -8.79
N GLU A 77 15.93 21.79 -7.71
CA GLU A 77 17.03 22.32 -6.88
C GLU A 77 17.87 21.19 -6.26
N GLN A 78 17.21 20.11 -5.82
CA GLN A 78 17.87 18.89 -5.34
C GLN A 78 18.50 18.04 -6.47
N LYS A 79 18.48 18.53 -7.72
CA LYS A 79 18.99 17.84 -8.91
C LYS A 79 18.32 16.48 -9.15
N LEU A 80 17.06 16.35 -8.77
CA LEU A 80 16.22 15.20 -9.10
C LEU A 80 15.58 15.44 -10.45
N GLU A 81 15.76 14.49 -11.38
CA GLU A 81 15.02 14.50 -12.63
C GLU A 81 13.52 14.29 -12.34
N VAL A 82 12.69 15.28 -12.67
CA VAL A 82 11.24 15.20 -12.46
C VAL A 82 10.57 14.75 -13.75
N THR A 83 9.99 13.57 -13.73
CA THR A 83 9.13 13.06 -14.81
C THR A 83 7.66 13.01 -14.35
N ARG A 84 6.75 13.01 -15.31
CA ARG A 84 5.31 12.88 -15.05
C ARG A 84 4.68 11.80 -15.90
N SER A 85 3.68 11.16 -15.32
CA SER A 85 2.84 10.20 -16.02
C SER A 85 2.13 10.84 -17.23
N ARG A 86 2.00 10.08 -18.31
CA ARG A 86 1.29 10.58 -19.51
C ARG A 86 -0.21 10.69 -19.22
N ALA A 87 -0.84 11.68 -19.84
CA ALA A 87 -2.29 11.84 -19.76
C ALA A 87 -2.99 10.53 -20.19
N TYR A 88 -3.96 10.09 -19.37
CA TYR A 88 -4.81 8.91 -19.61
C TYR A 88 -4.09 7.55 -19.64
N LYS A 89 -2.85 7.43 -19.16
CA LYS A 89 -2.13 6.15 -19.04
C LYS A 89 -2.08 5.65 -17.59
N LYS A 90 -3.13 4.95 -17.15
CA LYS A 90 -3.28 4.37 -15.79
C LYS A 90 -2.15 3.42 -15.35
N ASN A 91 -1.35 2.90 -16.27
CA ASN A 91 -0.28 1.95 -15.95
C ASN A 91 1.05 2.61 -15.56
N ASP A 92 1.20 3.93 -15.75
CA ASP A 92 2.48 4.61 -15.53
C ASP A 92 2.87 4.57 -14.03
N GLN A 93 1.91 4.47 -13.10
CA GLN A 93 2.13 4.37 -11.64
C GLN A 93 1.92 2.97 -11.03
N ALA A 94 1.90 1.92 -11.86
CA ALA A 94 1.52 0.57 -11.41
C ALA A 94 2.38 0.04 -10.25
N PHE A 95 3.66 0.41 -10.17
CA PHE A 95 4.56 -0.01 -9.09
C PHE A 95 4.13 0.56 -7.73
N VAL A 96 3.79 1.85 -7.69
CA VAL A 96 3.33 2.52 -6.47
C VAL A 96 1.95 2.03 -6.08
N GLU A 97 1.02 1.89 -7.05
CA GLU A 97 -0.32 1.36 -6.79
C GLU A 97 -0.29 -0.06 -6.21
N GLN A 98 0.59 -0.92 -6.76
CA GLN A 98 0.80 -2.27 -6.23
C GLN A 98 1.26 -2.23 -4.76
N LYS A 99 2.22 -1.36 -4.43
CA LYS A 99 2.76 -1.25 -3.06
C LYS A 99 1.77 -0.59 -2.11
N ASN A 100 0.96 0.35 -2.57
CA ASN A 100 -0.13 0.92 -1.80
C ASN A 100 -1.11 -0.18 -1.35
N GLY A 101 -1.50 -1.09 -2.25
CA GLY A 101 -2.35 -2.23 -1.90
C GLY A 101 -1.65 -3.26 -1.02
N ALA A 102 -0.45 -3.70 -1.41
CA ALA A 102 0.24 -4.81 -0.78
C ALA A 102 0.85 -4.48 0.59
N VAL A 103 1.25 -3.22 0.80
CA VAL A 103 1.93 -2.76 2.02
C VAL A 103 1.00 -1.84 2.80
N VAL A 104 0.69 -0.65 2.28
CA VAL A 104 0.01 0.39 3.06
C VAL A 104 -1.39 -0.03 3.51
N ARG A 105 -2.23 -0.50 2.59
CA ARG A 105 -3.61 -0.93 2.90
C ARG A 105 -3.64 -2.18 3.76
N ARG A 106 -2.65 -3.08 3.61
CA ARG A 106 -2.57 -4.29 4.45
C ARG A 106 -2.15 -3.98 5.88
N LEU A 107 -1.32 -2.95 6.09
CA LEU A 107 -0.87 -2.52 7.41
C LEU A 107 -1.87 -1.59 8.10
N MET A 108 -2.46 -0.65 7.36
CA MET A 108 -3.30 0.42 7.94
C MET A 108 -4.80 0.17 7.79
N GLY A 109 -5.21 -0.69 6.85
CA GLY A 109 -6.60 -0.81 6.45
C GLY A 109 -7.13 0.44 5.73
N TYR A 110 -8.41 0.72 6.00
CA TYR A 110 -9.16 1.83 5.41
C TYR A 110 -9.69 2.80 6.48
N GLY A 111 -9.14 2.74 7.70
CA GLY A 111 -9.56 3.58 8.82
C GLY A 111 -9.34 5.07 8.56
N ARG A 112 -10.04 5.91 9.33
CA ARG A 112 -9.75 7.34 9.38
C ARG A 112 -8.62 7.59 10.37
N PHE A 113 -7.57 8.27 9.93
CA PHE A 113 -6.48 8.67 10.79
C PHE A 113 -6.21 10.17 10.65
N ASP A 114 -6.07 10.85 11.78
CA ASP A 114 -5.69 12.26 11.84
C ASP A 114 -4.94 12.56 13.15
N GLY A 115 -4.25 13.71 13.19
CA GLY A 115 -3.50 14.19 14.34
C GLY A 115 -2.03 13.79 14.35
N VAL A 116 -1.20 14.67 14.95
CA VAL A 116 0.26 14.54 15.02
C VAL A 116 0.69 13.25 15.69
N GLU A 117 0.06 12.90 16.81
CA GLU A 117 0.37 11.68 17.55
C GLU A 117 0.09 10.41 16.75
N THR A 118 -0.97 10.41 15.93
CA THR A 118 -1.28 9.28 15.04
C THR A 118 -0.25 9.17 13.92
N ALA A 119 0.14 10.30 13.32
CA ALA A 119 1.20 10.33 12.31
C ALA A 119 2.54 9.83 12.86
N ARG A 120 2.90 10.21 14.09
CA ARG A 120 4.10 9.71 14.78
C ARG A 120 4.09 8.18 14.91
N MET A 121 2.96 7.59 15.30
CA MET A 121 2.81 6.15 15.38
C MET A 121 2.87 5.46 14.02
N MET A 122 2.27 6.05 12.99
CA MET A 122 2.46 5.55 11.62
C MET A 122 3.92 5.58 11.20
N GLY A 123 4.68 6.60 11.60
CA GLY A 123 6.11 6.67 11.36
C GLY A 123 6.87 5.50 12.01
N ARG A 124 6.54 5.17 13.26
CA ARG A 124 7.09 3.99 13.97
C ARG A 124 6.74 2.68 13.25
N LEU A 125 5.48 2.52 12.87
CA LEU A 125 5.01 1.36 12.10
C LEU A 125 5.78 1.21 10.79
N TYR A 126 5.91 2.29 10.01
CA TYR A 126 6.63 2.26 8.74
C TYR A 126 8.13 2.05 8.90
N ALA A 127 8.73 2.49 10.01
CA ALA A 127 10.14 2.22 10.31
C ALA A 127 10.43 0.72 10.49
N ALA A 128 9.53 -0.03 11.13
CA ALA A 128 9.63 -1.49 11.21
C ALA A 128 9.24 -2.15 9.87
N ALA A 129 8.13 -1.69 9.27
CA ALA A 129 7.60 -2.28 8.05
C ALA A 129 8.56 -2.15 6.85
N ARG A 130 9.28 -1.04 6.69
CA ARG A 130 10.27 -0.89 5.60
C ARG A 130 11.35 -1.97 5.67
N LEU A 131 11.80 -2.33 6.88
CA LEU A 131 12.81 -3.35 7.09
C LEU A 131 12.23 -4.73 6.76
N TYR A 132 11.04 -5.03 7.28
CA TYR A 132 10.36 -6.29 7.01
C TYR A 132 10.10 -6.49 5.50
N VAL A 133 9.49 -5.50 4.84
CA VAL A 133 9.10 -5.57 3.43
C VAL A 133 10.31 -5.64 2.51
N ASN A 134 11.34 -4.82 2.75
CA ASN A 134 12.48 -4.75 1.83
C ASN A 134 13.45 -5.93 1.98
N PHE A 135 13.57 -6.51 3.17
CA PHE A 135 14.54 -7.59 3.43
C PHE A 135 13.93 -8.99 3.44
N PHE A 136 12.64 -9.14 3.79
CA PHE A 136 12.05 -10.47 4.05
C PHE A 136 10.80 -10.78 3.24
N GLN A 137 10.27 -9.85 2.44
CA GLN A 137 9.08 -10.09 1.62
C GLN A 137 9.41 -10.18 0.13
N PRO A 138 9.44 -11.40 -0.45
CA PRO A 138 9.63 -11.56 -1.88
C PRO A 138 8.48 -10.95 -2.67
N SER A 139 8.80 -10.33 -3.80
CA SER A 139 7.81 -9.82 -4.75
C SER A 139 8.15 -10.25 -6.16
N PHE A 140 7.13 -10.52 -6.97
CA PHE A 140 7.29 -10.76 -8.40
C PHE A 140 7.61 -9.46 -9.15
N LYS A 141 8.51 -9.55 -10.12
CA LYS A 141 8.76 -8.48 -11.10
C LYS A 141 8.46 -8.99 -12.50
N LEU A 142 7.74 -8.19 -13.28
CA LEU A 142 7.42 -8.51 -14.67
C LEU A 142 8.71 -8.53 -15.50
N LYS A 143 9.01 -9.66 -16.12
CA LYS A 143 10.16 -9.85 -17.03
C LYS A 143 9.79 -9.49 -18.45
N GLU A 144 8.61 -9.92 -18.89
CA GLU A 144 8.13 -9.71 -20.25
C GLU A 144 6.60 -9.63 -20.26
N LYS A 145 6.07 -8.77 -21.12
CA LYS A 145 4.65 -8.72 -21.44
C LYS A 145 4.52 -8.62 -22.95
N ARG A 146 3.86 -9.60 -23.55
CA ARG A 146 3.53 -9.58 -24.98
C ARG A 146 2.05 -9.82 -25.20
N ARG A 147 1.56 -9.37 -26.36
CA ARG A 147 0.16 -9.52 -26.77
C ARG A 147 0.11 -10.43 -28.00
N GLU A 148 -0.66 -11.50 -27.90
CA GLU A 148 -0.94 -12.44 -28.98
C GLU A 148 -2.45 -12.33 -29.27
N GLY A 149 -2.81 -11.53 -30.27
CA GLY A 149 -4.21 -11.19 -30.57
C GLY A 149 -4.93 -10.56 -29.36
N ALA A 150 -5.95 -11.25 -28.86
CA ALA A 150 -6.69 -10.82 -27.66
C ALA A 150 -6.00 -11.19 -26.34
N LYS A 151 -5.00 -12.09 -26.34
CA LYS A 151 -4.36 -12.60 -25.13
C LYS A 151 -3.14 -11.76 -24.73
N VAL A 152 -3.04 -11.42 -23.45
CA VAL A 152 -1.84 -10.79 -22.87
C VAL A 152 -1.09 -11.83 -22.06
N ILE A 153 0.12 -12.18 -22.49
CA ILE A 153 0.99 -13.13 -21.80
C ILE A 153 2.03 -12.35 -21.00
N LYS A 154 2.13 -12.66 -19.71
CA LYS A 154 3.08 -12.05 -18.77
C LYS A 154 4.03 -13.13 -18.25
N ARG A 155 5.33 -12.91 -18.38
CA ARG A 155 6.38 -13.74 -17.79
C ARG A 155 7.04 -12.96 -16.66
N TYR A 156 7.25 -13.60 -15.53
CA TYR A 156 7.81 -12.97 -14.33
C TYR A 156 9.20 -13.54 -14.03
N HIS A 157 10.01 -12.75 -13.33
CA HIS A 157 11.18 -13.27 -12.63
C HIS A 157 10.75 -14.16 -11.46
N LEU A 158 11.68 -14.99 -10.97
CA LEU A 158 11.49 -15.68 -9.69
C LEU A 158 11.24 -14.66 -8.57
N PRO A 159 10.42 -14.99 -7.56
CA PRO A 159 10.22 -14.15 -6.40
C PRO A 159 11.56 -13.79 -5.77
N SER A 160 11.74 -12.50 -5.47
CA SER A 160 12.94 -12.01 -4.79
C SER A 160 12.59 -10.78 -3.98
N THR A 161 13.32 -10.54 -2.89
CA THR A 161 13.14 -9.34 -2.06
C THR A 161 13.80 -8.12 -2.72
N PRO A 162 13.38 -6.89 -2.40
CA PRO A 162 14.10 -5.69 -2.82
C PRO A 162 15.59 -5.71 -2.43
N TYR A 163 15.91 -6.21 -1.25
CA TYR A 163 17.28 -6.43 -0.78
C TYR A 163 18.09 -7.34 -1.72
N GLU A 164 17.59 -8.53 -2.05
CA GLU A 164 18.27 -9.47 -2.96
C GLU A 164 18.47 -8.87 -4.36
N ARG A 165 17.46 -8.15 -4.87
CA ARG A 165 17.60 -7.41 -6.14
C ARG A 165 18.65 -6.31 -6.06
N ALA A 166 18.74 -5.58 -4.94
CA ALA A 166 19.78 -4.59 -4.75
C ALA A 166 21.19 -5.20 -4.72
N LEU A 167 21.36 -6.38 -4.12
CA LEU A 167 22.65 -7.09 -4.09
C LEU A 167 23.12 -7.54 -5.48
N THR A 168 22.20 -7.88 -6.36
CA THR A 168 22.48 -8.33 -7.73
C THR A 168 22.56 -7.16 -8.72
N HIS A 169 22.03 -5.98 -8.38
CA HIS A 169 22.00 -4.84 -9.29
C HIS A 169 23.43 -4.29 -9.57
N PRO A 170 23.81 -4.09 -10.85
CA PRO A 170 25.18 -3.68 -11.21
C PRO A 170 25.50 -2.23 -10.81
N LYS A 171 24.50 -1.35 -10.77
CA LYS A 171 24.70 0.07 -10.39
C LYS A 171 24.75 0.32 -8.87
N VAL A 172 24.53 -0.71 -8.05
CA VAL A 172 24.65 -0.58 -6.59
C VAL A 172 26.10 -0.86 -6.20
N THR A 173 26.72 0.08 -5.48
CA THR A 173 28.14 -0.01 -5.12
C THR A 173 28.41 -1.13 -4.12
N ALA A 174 29.64 -1.65 -4.10
CA ALA A 174 30.05 -2.68 -3.15
C ALA A 174 29.89 -2.24 -1.68
N ALA A 175 30.14 -0.95 -1.38
CA ALA A 175 29.94 -0.37 -0.05
C ALA A 175 28.48 -0.43 0.39
N VAL A 176 27.54 -0.06 -0.50
CA VAL A 176 26.10 -0.16 -0.21
C VAL A 176 25.68 -1.62 -0.01
N LYS A 177 26.16 -2.54 -0.86
CA LYS A 177 25.89 -3.98 -0.70
C LYS A 177 26.41 -4.53 0.62
N LYS A 178 27.60 -4.10 1.07
CA LYS A 178 28.14 -4.45 2.39
C LYS A 178 27.23 -3.95 3.51
N ARG A 179 26.87 -2.66 3.50
CA ARG A 179 25.96 -2.07 4.49
C ARG A 179 24.61 -2.80 4.55
N LEU A 180 24.04 -3.15 3.40
CA LEU A 180 22.79 -3.91 3.35
C LEU A 180 22.94 -5.31 3.95
N ARG A 181 24.05 -6.02 3.70
CA ARG A 181 24.31 -7.32 4.33
C ARG A 181 24.49 -7.21 5.83
N ASP A 182 25.23 -6.20 6.29
CA ASP A 182 25.46 -5.97 7.71
C ASP A 182 24.14 -5.63 8.42
N GLN A 183 23.30 -4.80 7.81
CA GLN A 183 21.94 -4.53 8.28
C GLN A 183 21.09 -5.80 8.28
N TYR A 184 21.07 -6.58 7.20
CA TYR A 184 20.28 -7.81 7.14
C TYR A 184 20.62 -8.79 8.29
N ARG A 185 21.91 -8.93 8.61
CA ARG A 185 22.38 -9.78 9.72
C ARG A 185 21.94 -9.30 11.09
N SER A 186 21.67 -8.01 11.26
CA SER A 186 21.21 -7.44 12.52
C SER A 186 19.68 -7.44 12.68
N LEU A 187 18.93 -7.85 11.64
CA LEU A 187 17.47 -7.84 11.67
C LEU A 187 16.93 -9.19 12.13
N ASP A 188 15.97 -9.14 13.06
CA ASP A 188 15.12 -10.27 13.41
C ASP A 188 13.71 -10.06 12.80
N PRO A 189 13.28 -10.89 11.83
CA PRO A 189 11.96 -10.76 11.23
C PRO A 189 10.82 -10.98 12.24
N VAL A 190 11.02 -11.77 13.29
CA VAL A 190 10.00 -12.01 14.32
C VAL A 190 9.82 -10.76 15.18
N ALA A 191 10.92 -10.16 15.65
CA ALA A 191 10.87 -8.88 16.37
C ALA A 191 10.24 -7.77 15.52
N LEU A 192 10.56 -7.68 14.22
CA LEU A 192 9.94 -6.70 13.32
C LEU A 192 8.43 -6.91 13.20
N LEU A 193 7.97 -8.16 13.07
CA LEU A 193 6.54 -8.46 13.02
C LEU A 193 5.83 -8.17 14.35
N ALA A 194 6.49 -8.41 15.49
CA ALA A 194 5.96 -8.08 16.80
C ALA A 194 5.78 -6.56 16.96
N GLU A 195 6.79 -5.77 16.57
CA GLU A 195 6.74 -4.30 16.59
C GLU A 195 5.64 -3.74 15.68
N ILE A 196 5.48 -4.32 14.49
CA ILE A 196 4.39 -3.98 13.56
C ILE A 196 3.03 -4.22 14.23
N ARG A 197 2.81 -5.41 14.80
CA ARG A 197 1.54 -5.76 15.45
C ARG A 197 1.23 -4.88 16.66
N ALA A 198 2.22 -4.65 17.53
CA ALA A 198 2.07 -3.79 18.70
C ALA A 198 1.68 -2.36 18.29
N THR A 199 2.33 -1.81 17.26
CA THR A 199 2.00 -0.47 16.77
C THR A 199 0.61 -0.43 16.11
N GLN A 200 0.21 -1.48 15.40
CA GLN A 200 -1.14 -1.59 14.83
C GLN A 200 -2.23 -1.65 15.90
N GLU A 201 -2.01 -2.40 16.98
CA GLU A 201 -2.92 -2.48 18.13
C GLU A 201 -3.08 -1.10 18.79
N GLU A 202 -1.97 -0.39 19.01
CA GLU A 202 -1.99 0.95 19.58
C GLU A 202 -2.74 1.96 18.69
N LEU A 203 -2.53 1.88 17.36
CA LEU A 203 -3.29 2.66 16.38
C LEU A 203 -4.79 2.32 16.41
N GLY A 204 -5.15 1.05 16.49
CA GLY A 204 -6.55 0.59 16.59
C GLY A 204 -7.24 1.13 17.84
N ASN A 205 -6.61 0.97 19.01
CA ASN A 205 -7.12 1.46 20.29
C ASN A 205 -7.38 2.97 20.29
N ARG A 206 -6.56 3.75 19.58
CA ARG A 206 -6.76 5.19 19.42
C ARG A 206 -7.95 5.54 18.54
N VAL A 207 -8.12 4.82 17.43
CA VAL A 207 -9.29 5.00 16.54
C VAL A 207 -10.58 4.66 17.29
N ASP A 208 -10.59 3.55 18.04
CA ASP A 208 -11.76 3.10 18.80
C ASP A 208 -12.12 4.07 19.92
N ARG A 209 -11.13 4.58 20.67
CA ARG A 209 -11.36 5.59 21.72
C ARG A 209 -12.00 6.85 21.17
N ARG A 210 -11.55 7.32 20.01
CA ARG A 210 -12.14 8.49 19.35
C ARG A 210 -13.57 8.23 18.89
N ALA A 211 -13.84 7.04 18.33
CA ALA A 211 -15.20 6.65 17.97
C ALA A 211 -16.13 6.59 19.20
N GLY A 212 -15.62 6.13 20.34
CA GLY A 212 -16.33 6.16 21.63
C GLY A 212 -16.63 7.58 22.12
N GLN A 213 -15.64 8.48 22.08
CA GLN A 213 -15.81 9.89 22.46
C GLN A 213 -16.79 10.63 21.57
N ALA A 214 -16.72 10.43 20.24
CA ALA A 214 -17.66 11.03 19.29
C ALA A 214 -19.10 10.53 19.47
N ARG A 215 -19.28 9.26 19.89
CA ARG A 215 -20.60 8.72 20.23
C ARG A 215 -21.13 9.26 21.58
N GLY A 216 -20.26 9.53 22.54
CA GLY A 216 -20.63 10.10 23.84
C GLY A 216 -21.01 11.59 23.80
N LEU A 217 -20.53 12.33 22.79
CA LEU A 217 -20.82 13.76 22.59
C LEU A 217 -22.06 14.04 21.71
N GLN A 218 -22.93 13.06 21.45
CA GLN A 218 -24.21 13.35 20.80
C GLN A 218 -25.04 14.27 21.71
N PRO A 219 -25.39 15.50 21.29
CA PRO A 219 -26.27 16.33 22.08
C PRO A 219 -27.60 15.61 22.18
N ALA A 220 -28.13 15.51 23.40
CA ALA A 220 -29.46 14.98 23.66
C ALA A 220 -30.42 15.64 22.66
N ARG A 221 -30.97 14.85 21.74
CA ARG A 221 -32.01 15.33 20.83
C ARG A 221 -33.16 15.81 21.71
N THR A 222 -33.26 17.12 21.91
CA THR A 222 -34.44 17.74 22.48
C THR A 222 -35.59 17.32 21.59
N ARG A 223 -36.44 16.41 22.09
CA ARG A 223 -37.70 16.03 21.45
C ARG A 223 -38.57 17.27 21.48
N LEU A 224 -38.49 18.10 20.43
CA LEU A 224 -39.52 19.07 20.13
C LEU A 224 -40.79 18.28 19.85
N ALA A 225 -41.73 18.37 20.79
CA ALA A 225 -43.05 17.81 20.67
C ALA A 225 -43.70 18.30 19.36
N SER A 226 -44.15 17.36 18.54
CA SER A 226 -44.86 17.65 17.31
C SER A 226 -46.21 18.31 17.63
N CYS A 227 -46.31 19.62 17.42
CA CYS A 227 -47.60 20.30 17.34
C CYS A 227 -48.38 19.74 16.13
N GLN A 228 -49.46 19.02 16.42
CA GLN A 228 -50.40 18.50 15.43
C GLN A 228 -51.13 19.68 14.76
N ARG A 229 -51.00 19.81 13.44
CA ARG A 229 -51.87 20.69 12.64
C ARG A 229 -53.09 19.91 12.13
N PRO A 230 -54.31 20.49 12.17
CA PRO A 230 -55.53 19.79 11.78
C PRO A 230 -55.62 19.63 10.25
N ARG A 231 -56.14 18.47 9.84
CA ARG A 231 -56.37 18.08 8.45
C ARG A 231 -57.52 18.88 7.82
N ARG A 232 -57.27 19.58 6.72
CA ARG A 232 -58.34 20.05 5.81
C ARG A 232 -58.63 18.97 4.75
N ARG A 233 -59.87 18.50 4.74
CA ARG A 233 -60.47 17.66 3.68
C ARG A 233 -60.59 18.47 2.39
N SER A 234 -60.12 17.92 1.27
CA SER A 234 -60.61 18.29 -0.06
C SER A 234 -60.72 17.04 -0.94
N ARG A 235 -61.62 17.15 -1.92
CA ARG A 235 -62.47 16.10 -2.47
C ARG A 235 -61.77 15.20 -3.49
N ARG A 236 -62.30 13.96 -3.56
CA ARG A 236 -62.09 12.95 -4.62
C ARG A 236 -62.32 13.54 -6.01
N ARG A 237 -61.44 13.22 -6.96
CA ARG A 237 -61.78 12.99 -8.37
C ARG A 237 -61.04 11.76 -8.87
N SER A 238 -61.83 10.87 -9.47
CA SER A 238 -61.50 9.58 -10.05
C SER A 238 -60.85 9.74 -11.43
N ALA A 239 -59.80 8.97 -11.71
CA ALA A 239 -59.35 8.66 -13.08
C ALA A 239 -58.74 7.24 -13.13
N ARG A 240 -59.13 6.50 -14.17
CA ARG A 240 -58.90 5.06 -14.44
C ARG A 240 -57.43 4.67 -14.68
N PRO A 241 -57.07 3.37 -14.56
CA PRO A 241 -55.68 2.91 -14.61
C PRO A 241 -55.20 2.66 -16.04
N ARG A 242 -53.93 2.93 -16.32
CA ARG A 242 -53.19 2.34 -17.43
C ARG A 242 -52.05 1.49 -16.89
N ARG A 243 -52.03 0.23 -17.33
CA ARG A 243 -50.97 -0.76 -17.11
C ARG A 243 -49.73 -0.37 -17.90
N SER A 244 -48.56 -0.47 -17.29
CA SER A 244 -47.35 -0.91 -17.96
C SER A 244 -46.42 -1.57 -16.93
N ALA A 245 -46.00 -2.78 -17.28
CA ALA A 245 -45.13 -3.61 -16.48
C ALA A 245 -43.66 -3.29 -16.79
N SER A 246 -42.82 -3.22 -15.76
CA SER A 246 -41.39 -3.53 -15.89
C SER A 246 -40.92 -4.22 -14.62
N ARG A 247 -40.57 -5.50 -14.79
CA ARG A 247 -39.98 -6.37 -13.77
C ARG A 247 -38.52 -5.94 -13.54
N VAL A 248 -38.16 -5.66 -12.29
CA VAL A 248 -36.76 -5.64 -11.83
C VAL A 248 -36.52 -6.95 -11.07
N PRO A 249 -35.56 -7.81 -11.46
CA PRO A 249 -35.31 -9.03 -10.72
C PRO A 249 -34.50 -8.75 -9.45
N ARG A 250 -35.02 -9.22 -8.32
CA ARG A 250 -34.29 -9.41 -7.06
C ARG A 250 -33.28 -10.54 -7.24
N THR A 251 -32.01 -10.29 -6.93
CA THR A 251 -31.02 -11.36 -6.73
C THR A 251 -30.78 -11.49 -5.23
N GLY A 252 -31.07 -12.69 -4.72
CA GLY A 252 -30.83 -13.11 -3.35
C GLY A 252 -29.37 -13.50 -3.10
N GLU A 253 -29.14 -13.71 -1.81
CA GLU A 253 -27.91 -14.06 -1.09
C GLU A 253 -27.05 -15.17 -1.70
N LEU A 254 -25.73 -15.10 -1.46
CA LEU A 254 -24.93 -16.12 -0.75
C LEU A 254 -23.43 -15.93 -1.06
N VAL A 255 -22.65 -15.35 -0.14
CA VAL A 255 -21.21 -15.62 -0.03
C VAL A 255 -20.82 -15.59 1.44
N GLY A 256 -20.68 -16.79 2.03
CA GLY A 256 -20.04 -16.99 3.33
C GLY A 256 -18.51 -16.90 3.23
N PRO A 257 -17.79 -16.79 4.36
CA PRO A 257 -16.36 -16.48 4.37
C PRO A 257 -15.50 -17.69 3.98
N ILE A 258 -14.56 -17.46 3.06
CA ILE A 258 -13.54 -18.42 2.63
C ILE A 258 -12.45 -18.51 3.72
N ARG A 259 -12.28 -19.70 4.31
CA ARG A 259 -11.13 -20.05 5.16
C ARG A 259 -9.91 -20.42 4.29
N PRO A 260 -8.67 -20.01 4.64
CA PRO A 260 -7.48 -20.50 3.97
C PRO A 260 -6.93 -21.74 4.68
N GLU A 261 -7.13 -22.92 4.09
CA GLU A 261 -6.35 -24.11 4.43
C GLU A 261 -5.06 -24.14 3.60
N PHE A 262 -3.92 -23.96 4.26
CA PHE A 262 -2.61 -24.33 3.71
C PHE A 262 -2.11 -25.56 4.46
N ALA A 263 -2.31 -26.75 3.89
CA ALA A 263 -1.64 -27.97 4.30
C ALA A 263 -0.45 -28.22 3.35
N CYS A 264 0.77 -27.95 3.82
CA CYS A 264 1.99 -28.43 3.19
C CYS A 264 2.07 -29.96 3.36
N ARG A 265 2.03 -30.70 2.24
CA ARG A 265 2.52 -32.09 2.21
C ARG A 265 3.99 -32.09 1.75
N PRO A 266 4.91 -32.76 2.46
CA PRO A 266 6.28 -32.89 2.01
C PRO A 266 6.36 -33.98 0.92
N SER A 267 6.83 -33.59 -0.26
CA SER A 267 7.24 -34.50 -1.33
C SER A 267 8.51 -35.24 -0.91
N SER A 268 8.37 -36.55 -0.70
CA SER A 268 9.46 -37.49 -0.46
C SER A 268 10.31 -37.65 -1.74
N THR A 269 11.57 -37.22 -1.70
CA THR A 269 12.52 -37.47 -2.79
C THR A 269 13.32 -38.72 -2.47
N ARG A 270 13.04 -39.80 -3.23
CA ARG A 270 13.86 -41.01 -3.30
C ARG A 270 15.29 -40.66 -3.71
N ILE A 271 16.26 -41.15 -2.95
CA ILE A 271 17.68 -41.20 -3.30
C ILE A 271 18.00 -42.65 -3.67
N LEU A 272 18.68 -42.87 -4.82
CA LEU A 272 19.60 -43.97 -5.15
C LEU A 272 19.98 -43.90 -6.65
N PRO A 273 21.12 -44.45 -7.11
CA PRO A 273 22.51 -44.09 -6.80
C PRO A 273 23.25 -43.61 -8.07
N ARG A 274 24.30 -42.77 -7.91
CA ARG A 274 25.23 -42.46 -9.00
C ARG A 274 26.38 -43.46 -9.05
N SER A 275 26.56 -44.06 -10.22
CA SER A 275 27.67 -44.92 -10.62
C SER A 275 29.01 -44.18 -10.51
N LYS A 276 30.02 -44.84 -9.93
CA LYS A 276 31.43 -44.46 -10.04
C LYS A 276 32.12 -45.34 -11.09
N ARG A 277 32.44 -44.74 -12.24
CA ARG A 277 33.61 -45.04 -13.08
C ARG A 277 34.28 -43.66 -13.26
N GLY A 278 35.58 -43.44 -13.14
CA GLY A 278 36.77 -44.25 -12.94
C GLY A 278 37.92 -43.37 -13.42
N SER A 279 38.94 -43.16 -12.60
CA SER A 279 40.27 -42.69 -13.05
C SER A 279 41.24 -42.72 -11.86
N GLN A 280 42.00 -43.80 -11.73
CA GLN A 280 43.27 -43.78 -11.02
C GLN A 280 44.36 -44.14 -12.01
N SER A 281 45.31 -43.22 -12.16
CA SER A 281 46.59 -43.41 -12.79
C SER A 281 47.66 -43.49 -11.71
N SER A 282 48.51 -44.51 -11.80
CA SER A 282 49.83 -44.63 -11.15
C SER A 282 50.52 -45.73 -11.96
N ARG A 283 51.36 -45.37 -12.95
CA ARG A 283 52.81 -45.19 -12.90
C ARG A 283 53.59 -46.47 -12.59
N SER A 284 54.68 -46.59 -13.36
CA SER A 284 55.90 -47.39 -13.20
C SER A 284 56.26 -47.78 -11.78
#